data_AF-A0A7C6QS17-F1
#
_entry.id   AF-A0A7C6QS17-F1
#
_cell.length_a   1.000
_cell.length_b   1.000
_cell.length_c   1.000
_cell.angle_alpha   90.00
_cell.angle_beta   90.00
_cell.angle_gamma   90.00
#
_symmetry.space_group_name_H-M   'P 1'
#
loop_
_entity.id
_entity.type
_entity.pdbx_description
1 polymer ?
#
loop_
_entity_poly.entity_id
_entity_poly.type
_entity_poly.pdbx_seq_one_letter_code
_entity_poly.pdbx_strand_id
1 'polypeptide(L)' 'MRVLYLDCFAGIAGDMLLAALLDVGADLSLVRKGLSSLPIDGYTIETGKDESCGIAAT' A
#
# COMPACT_ATOMS: atom_id res chain seq x y z
N MET A 1 17.79 -15.59 1.18
CA MET A 1 16.48 -15.40 1.83
C MET A 1 16.17 -13.91 1.79
N ARG A 2 14.98 -13.49 1.34
CA ARG A 2 14.56 -12.07 1.35
C ARG A 2 13.53 -11.90 2.45
N VAL A 3 13.71 -10.89 3.29
CA VAL A 3 12.82 -10.59 4.43
C VAL A 3 12.39 -9.14 4.34
N LEU A 4 11.09 -8.89 4.53
CA LEU A 4 10.55 -7.55 4.76
C LEU A 4 10.52 -7.36 6.29
N TYR A 5 11.33 -6.45 6.80
CA TYR A 5 11.38 -6.12 8.22
C TYR A 5 10.62 -4.81 8.46
N LEU A 6 9.64 -4.85 9.36
CA LEU A 6 8.81 -3.69 9.71
C LEU A 6 9.08 -3.34 11.18
N ASP A 7 9.72 -2.19 11.40
CA ASP A 7 9.85 -1.59 12.73
C ASP A 7 8.79 -0.50 12.89
N CYS A 8 7.64 -0.89 13.40
CA CYS A 8 6.48 -0.01 13.56
C CYS A 8 6.18 0.24 15.04
N PHE A 9 7.20 0.55 15.86
CA PHE A 9 7.05 0.73 17.31
C PHE A 9 5.97 1.77 17.69
N ALA A 10 5.76 2.79 16.85
CA ALA A 10 4.74 3.83 17.02
C ALA A 10 3.59 3.72 16.00
N GLY A 11 3.47 2.59 15.31
CA GLY A 11 2.53 2.40 14.20
C GLY A 11 3.08 2.86 12.84
N ILE A 12 2.32 2.57 11.79
CA ILE A 12 2.58 2.99 10.40
C ILE A 12 1.25 3.35 9.74
N ALA A 13 1.27 4.33 8.85
CA ALA A 13 0.09 4.67 8.06
C ALA A 13 -0.20 3.54 7.06
N GLY A 14 -1.47 3.09 7.02
CA GLY A 14 -1.86 1.90 6.24
C GLY A 14 -1.70 2.08 4.74
N ASP A 15 -1.96 3.29 4.24
CA ASP A 15 -1.74 3.71 2.85
C ASP A 15 -0.25 3.73 2.49
N MET A 16 0.62 4.25 3.37
CA MET A 16 2.07 4.25 3.16
C MET A 16 2.63 2.82 3.13
N LEU A 17 2.16 1.93 4.02
CA LEU A 17 2.55 0.52 4.00
C LEU A 17 2.07 -0.17 2.72
N LEU A 18 0.84 0.11 2.28
CA LEU A 18 0.28 -0.46 1.06
C LEU A 18 1.10 -0.05 -0.17
N ALA A 19 1.43 1.24 -0.30
CA ALA A 19 2.28 1.75 -1.38
C ALA A 19 3.69 1.11 -1.33
N ALA A 20 4.30 1.02 -0.15
CA ALA A 20 5.60 0.35 -0.01
C ALA A 20 5.56 -1.13 -0.44
N LEU A 21 4.47 -1.84 -0.13
CA LEU A 21 4.28 -3.23 -0.57
C LEU A 21 4.14 -3.35 -2.09
N LEU A 22 3.38 -2.45 -2.72
CA LEU A 22 3.25 -2.40 -4.18
C LEU A 22 4.59 -2.08 -4.85
N ASP A 23 5.36 -1.13 -4.30
CA ASP A 23 6.68 -0.76 -4.81
C ASP A 23 7.71 -1.91 -4.75
N VAL A 24 7.63 -2.77 -3.72
CA VAL A 24 8.46 -3.99 -3.65
C VAL A 24 7.91 -5.17 -4.46
N GLY A 25 6.83 -4.96 -5.23
CA GLY A 25 6.30 -5.91 -6.21
C GLY A 25 5.08 -6.72 -5.75
N ALA A 26 4.33 -6.26 -4.75
CA ALA A 26 3.05 -6.86 -4.41
C ALA A 26 2.03 -6.68 -5.56
N ASP A 27 1.13 -7.66 -5.70
CA ASP A 27 0.15 -7.67 -6.79
C ASP A 27 -1.04 -6.74 -6.51
N LEU A 28 -1.21 -5.71 -7.34
CA LEU A 28 -2.30 -4.74 -7.24
C LEU A 28 -3.69 -5.38 -7.31
N SER A 29 -3.84 -6.51 -7.99
CA SER A 29 -5.11 -7.23 -8.11
C SER A 29 -5.59 -7.76 -6.77
N LEU A 30 -4.67 -8.09 -5.84
CA LEU A 30 -5.03 -8.47 -4.48
C LEU A 30 -5.66 -7.29 -3.71
N VAL A 31 -5.12 -6.09 -3.90
CA VAL A 31 -5.67 -4.85 -3.32
C VAL A 31 -7.06 -4.59 -3.86
N ARG A 32 -7.24 -4.67 -5.19
CA ARG A 32 -8.54 -4.49 -5.85
C ARG A 32 -9.57 -5.50 -5.32
N LYS A 33 -9.19 -6.78 -5.26
CA LYS A 33 -10.05 -7.85 -4.74
C LYS A 33 -10.43 -7.64 -3.27
N GLY A 34 -9.49 -7.17 -2.46
CA GLY A 34 -9.73 -6.80 -1.07
C GLY A 34 -10.78 -5.69 -0.98
N LEU A 35 -10.56 -4.58 -1.69
CA LEU A 35 -11.48 -3.43 -1.70
C LEU A 35 -12.89 -3.80 -2.19
N SER A 36 -13.00 -4.61 -3.25
CA SER A 36 -14.30 -5.07 -3.76
C SER A 36 -15.08 -5.97 -2.80
N SER A 37 -14.44 -6.49 -1.74
CA SER A 37 -15.13 -7.28 -0.71
C SER A 37 -15.78 -6.41 0.38
N LEU A 38 -15.46 -5.12 0.42
CA LEU A 38 -16.04 -4.18 1.39
C LEU A 38 -17.35 -3.60 0.81
N PRO A 39 -18.38 -3.38 1.64
CA PRO A 39 -19.64 -2.76 1.22
C PRO A 39 -19.49 -1.24 1.07
N ILE A 40 -18.59 -0.81 0.18
CA ILE A 40 -18.24 0.60 -0.06
C ILE A 40 -18.25 0.82 -1.57
N ASP A 41 -19.05 1.79 -2.02
CA ASP A 41 -19.19 2.15 -3.43
C ASP A 41 -18.66 3.57 -3.69
N GLY A 42 -18.47 3.91 -4.97
CA GLY A 42 -18.16 5.29 -5.39
C GLY A 42 -16.69 5.71 -5.26
N TYR A 43 -15.76 4.74 -5.18
CA TYR A 43 -14.33 5.01 -5.15
C TYR A 43 -13.65 4.64 -6.49
N THR A 44 -12.53 5.31 -6.77
CA THR A 44 -11.64 4.99 -7.89
C THR A 44 -10.28 4.59 -7.32
N ILE A 45 -9.61 3.62 -7.95
CA ILE A 45 -8.25 3.24 -7.59
C ILE A 45 -7.32 3.80 -8.66
N GLU A 46 -6.38 4.63 -8.24
CA GLU A 46 -5.27 5.12 -9.04
C GLU A 46 -3.96 4.64 -8.41
N THR A 47 -2.96 4.39 -9.24
CA THR A 47 -1.62 3.99 -8.79
C THR A 47 -0.61 4.92 -9.41
N GLY A 48 0.30 5.42 -8.59
CA GLY A 48 1.29 6.39 -9.00
C GLY A 48 2.31 6.57 -7.90
N LYS A 49 3.48 7.08 -8.27
CA LYS A 49 4.50 7.42 -7.29
C LYS A 49 4.11 8.65 -6.51
N ASP A 50 4.24 8.59 -5.20
CA ASP A 50 4.09 9.72 -4.32
C ASP A 50 5.27 9.84 -3.36
N GLU A 51 5.52 11.05 -2.85
CA GLU A 51 6.53 11.34 -1.84
C GLU A 51 5.91 12.09 -0.66
N SER A 52 6.10 11.55 0.54
CA SER A 52 5.64 12.17 1.77
C SER A 52 6.78 12.23 2.78
N CYS A 53 7.08 13.43 3.28
CA CYS A 53 8.16 13.66 4.25
C CYS A 53 9.52 13.08 3.83
N GLY A 54 9.83 13.06 2.53
CA GLY A 54 11.08 12.51 1.97
C GLY A 54 11.08 10.99 1.77
N ILE A 55 9.93 10.33 1.90
CA ILE A 55 9.76 8.89 1.65
C ILE A 55 8.89 8.70 0.41
N ALA A 56 9.39 7.97 -0.58
CA ALA A 56 8.69 7.72 -1.84
C ALA A 56 8.28 6.25 -2.02
N ALA A 57 7.08 6.02 -2.55
CA ALA A 57 6.54 4.68 -2.86
C ALA A 57 5.49 4.75 -3.99
N THR A 58 5.07 3.61 -4.53
CA THR A 58 4.13 3.47 -5.67
C THR A 58 2.82 2.83 -5.28
#